data_AF-A0A2X2JJW7-F1
#
_entry.id   AF-A0A2X2JJW7-F1
#
_cell.length_a   1.000
_cell.length_b   1.000
_cell.length_c   1.000
_cell.angle_alpha   90.00
_cell.angle_beta   90.00
_cell.angle_gamma   90.00
#
_symmetry.space_group_name_H-M   'P 1'
#
loop_
_entity.id
_entity.type
_entity.pdbx_description
1 polymer ?
#
loop_
_entity_poly.entity_id
_entity_poly.type
_entity_poly.pdbx_seq_one_letter_code
_entity_poly.pdbx_strand_id
1 'polypeptide(L)'
;MKIFIINGGQKFAHSGGSFNTTITNWTVETLAENGFETRVTNINDDFDPMVEVENFKWADIIVYHFPVWWFQVPNRLKLYIDEVFTAGHNNGIYKSDGRSRKNPAIN
;
A
#
# COMPACT_ATOMS: atom_id res chain seq x y z
N MET A 1 -3.77 16.73 5.95
CA MET A 1 -3.09 15.43 6.09
C MET A 1 -3.38 14.63 4.85
N LYS A 2 -2.37 13.92 4.37
CA LYS A 2 -2.36 13.17 3.11
C LYS A 2 -2.46 11.69 3.42
N ILE A 3 -3.48 11.04 2.89
CA ILE A 3 -3.78 9.64 3.21
C ILE A 3 -3.75 8.83 1.93
N PHE A 4 -2.89 7.82 1.88
CA PHE A 4 -2.80 6.92 0.74
C PHE A 4 -3.53 5.61 1.04
N ILE A 5 -4.53 5.27 0.24
CA ILE A 5 -5.37 4.09 0.44
C ILE A 5 -5.02 3.06 -0.63
N ILE A 6 -4.70 1.84 -0.20
CA ILE A 6 -4.44 0.71 -1.09
C ILE A 6 -5.60 -0.27 -0.97
N ASN A 7 -6.40 -0.36 -2.04
CA ASN A 7 -7.42 -1.39 -2.19
C ASN A 7 -6.73 -2.68 -2.65
N GLY A 8 -6.46 -3.56 -1.68
CA GLY A 8 -5.92 -4.89 -1.84
C GLY A 8 -6.98 -5.98 -2.08
N GLY A 9 -8.22 -5.61 -2.41
CA GLY A 9 -9.31 -6.53 -2.73
C GLY A 9 -9.11 -7.26 -4.05
N GLN A 10 -8.18 -8.22 -4.08
CA GLN A 10 -7.83 -8.97 -5.29
C GLN A 10 -9.04 -9.70 -5.89
N LYS A 11 -9.26 -9.51 -7.20
CA LYS A 11 -10.17 -10.32 -8.01
C LYS A 11 -9.46 -11.62 -8.40
N PHE A 12 -9.86 -12.73 -7.81
CA PHE A 12 -9.26 -14.04 -8.10
C PHE A 12 -10.23 -15.17 -7.73
N ALA A 13 -10.37 -16.14 -8.64
CA ALA A 13 -11.31 -17.26 -8.52
C ALA A 13 -12.73 -16.80 -8.13
N HIS A 14 -13.23 -17.21 -6.96
CA HIS A 14 -14.57 -16.89 -6.46
C HIS A 14 -14.63 -15.56 -5.68
N SER A 15 -13.51 -14.84 -5.52
CA SER A 15 -13.47 -13.55 -4.85
C SER A 15 -13.54 -12.41 -5.87
N GLY A 16 -14.65 -11.64 -5.84
CA GLY A 16 -14.89 -10.52 -6.75
C GLY A 16 -14.41 -9.14 -6.25
N GLY A 17 -13.95 -9.04 -5.00
CA GLY A 17 -13.39 -7.80 -4.41
C GLY A 17 -14.40 -6.69 -4.05
N SER A 18 -15.71 -6.93 -4.19
CA SER A 18 -16.75 -5.89 -4.03
C SER A 18 -16.76 -5.23 -2.66
N PHE A 19 -16.63 -6.00 -1.57
CA PHE A 19 -16.59 -5.44 -0.21
C PHE A 19 -15.42 -4.46 -0.01
N ASN A 20 -14.23 -4.83 -0.48
CA ASN A 20 -13.04 -3.98 -0.41
C ASN A 20 -13.19 -2.70 -1.25
N THR A 21 -13.86 -2.77 -2.41
CA THR A 21 -14.23 -1.58 -3.18
C THR A 21 -15.19 -0.69 -2.39
N THR A 22 -16.25 -1.26 -1.80
CA THR A 22 -17.24 -0.50 -1.02
C THR A 22 -16.59 0.22 0.16
N ILE A 23 -15.77 -0.46 0.96
CA ILE A 23 -15.13 0.15 2.13
C ILE A 23 -14.05 1.17 1.73
N THR A 24 -13.37 0.96 0.59
CA THR A 24 -12.44 1.95 0.03
C THR A 24 -13.18 3.24 -0.32
N ASN A 25 -14.30 3.14 -1.04
CA ASN A 25 -15.11 4.31 -1.42
C ASN A 25 -15.64 5.03 -0.18
N TRP A 26 -16.19 4.29 0.78
CA TRP A 26 -16.65 4.87 2.05
C TRP A 26 -15.54 5.58 2.82
N THR A 27 -14.32 5.02 2.80
CA THR A 27 -13.15 5.65 3.43
C THR A 27 -12.79 6.95 2.72
N VAL A 28 -12.77 6.98 1.38
CA VAL A 28 -12.49 8.19 0.60
C VAL A 28 -13.51 9.29 0.90
N GLU A 29 -14.80 8.96 0.87
CA GLU A 29 -15.90 9.89 1.18
C GLU A 29 -15.75 10.44 2.59
N THR A 30 -15.59 9.57 3.58
CA THR A 30 -15.43 9.96 4.99
C THR A 30 -14.21 10.87 5.20
N LEU A 31 -13.07 10.54 4.59
CA LEU A 31 -11.85 11.34 4.73
C LEU A 31 -11.98 12.70 4.04
N ALA A 32 -12.66 12.76 2.90
CA ALA A 32 -12.94 14.02 2.19
C ALA A 32 -13.85 14.94 3.02
N GLU A 33 -14.90 14.39 3.66
CA GLU A 33 -15.78 15.14 4.58
C GLU A 33 -15.01 15.73 5.78
N ASN A 34 -13.89 15.12 6.17
CA ASN A 34 -13.02 15.58 7.25
C ASN A 34 -11.84 16.44 6.76
N GLY A 35 -11.84 16.86 5.48
CA GLY A 35 -10.84 17.76 4.93
C GLY A 35 -9.46 17.14 4.67
N PHE A 36 -9.39 15.81 4.53
CA PHE A 36 -8.15 15.11 4.21
C PHE A 36 -7.99 14.89 2.70
N GLU A 37 -6.74 15.01 2.23
CA GLU A 37 -6.40 14.68 0.85
C GLU A 37 -6.18 13.18 0.74
N THR A 38 -6.74 12.55 -0.30
CA THR A 38 -6.57 11.11 -0.52
C THR A 38 -5.97 10.81 -1.89
N ARG A 39 -5.17 9.75 -1.94
CA ARG A 39 -4.82 9.03 -3.17
C ARG A 39 -5.21 7.57 -2.99
N VAL A 40 -5.59 6.92 -4.08
CA VAL A 40 -6.06 5.53 -4.05
C VAL A 40 -5.36 4.72 -5.12
N THR A 41 -4.84 3.55 -4.75
CA THR A 41 -4.38 2.53 -5.69
C THR A 41 -5.25 1.29 -5.52
N ASN A 42 -5.70 0.71 -6.63
CA ASN A 42 -6.32 -0.60 -6.66
C ASN A 42 -5.31 -1.60 -7.21
N ILE A 43 -4.94 -2.60 -6.42
CA ILE A 43 -3.92 -3.56 -6.84
C ILE A 43 -4.31 -4.34 -8.08
N ASN A 44 -5.59 -4.41 -8.44
CA ASN A 44 -6.06 -5.15 -9.62
C ASN A 44 -5.69 -4.47 -10.93
N ASP A 45 -5.42 -3.17 -10.91
CA ASP A 45 -4.98 -2.42 -12.07
C ASP A 45 -3.46 -2.62 -12.26
N ASP A 46 -2.96 -2.27 -13.44
CA ASP A 46 -1.51 -2.22 -13.68
C ASP A 46 -0.92 -1.00 -12.94
N PHE A 47 0.28 -1.16 -12.41
CA PHE A 47 0.98 -0.10 -11.67
C PHE A 47 2.45 -0.04 -12.08
N ASP A 48 3.03 1.16 -11.96
CA ASP A 48 4.47 1.37 -12.06
C ASP A 48 5.03 1.50 -10.63
N PRO A 49 5.93 0.60 -10.19
CA PRO A 49 6.52 0.67 -8.86
C PRO A 49 7.12 2.03 -8.49
N MET A 50 7.71 2.74 -9.44
CA MET A 50 8.32 4.06 -9.19
C MET A 50 7.27 5.15 -8.97
N VAL A 51 6.12 5.08 -9.66
CA VAL A 51 5.00 6.00 -9.44
C VAL A 51 4.37 5.74 -8.08
N GLU A 52 4.21 4.47 -7.71
CA GLU A 52 3.66 4.09 -6.41
C GLU A 52 4.56 4.52 -5.26
N VAL A 53 5.88 4.48 -5.40
CA VAL A 53 6.83 5.04 -4.43
C VAL A 53 6.54 6.53 -4.15
N GLU A 54 6.16 7.31 -5.16
CA GLU A 54 5.79 8.72 -4.94
C GLU A 54 4.48 8.87 -4.14
N ASN A 55 3.57 7.90 -4.20
CA ASN A 55 2.39 7.88 -3.33
C ASN A 55 2.78 7.60 -1.87
N PHE A 56 3.70 6.66 -1.63
CA PHE A 56 4.25 6.41 -0.29
C PHE A 56 4.96 7.62 0.29
N LYS A 57 5.80 8.31 -0.50
CA LYS A 57 6.51 9.53 -0.07
C LYS A 57 5.56 10.71 0.18
N TRP A 58 4.46 10.77 -0.56
CA TRP A 58 3.47 11.83 -0.42
C TRP A 58 2.60 11.67 0.83
N ALA A 59 2.39 10.44 1.29
CA ALA A 59 1.43 10.12 2.35
C ALA A 59 1.98 10.37 3.77
N ASP A 60 1.12 10.89 4.64
CA ASP A 60 1.33 10.91 6.10
C ASP A 60 0.81 9.61 6.74
N ILE A 61 -0.27 9.04 6.20
CA ILE A 61 -0.91 7.80 6.65
C ILE A 61 -1.17 6.90 5.45
N ILE A 62 -0.97 5.59 5.62
CA ILE A 62 -1.27 4.58 4.60
C ILE A 62 -2.33 3.63 5.16
N VAL A 63 -3.41 3.42 4.42
CA VAL A 63 -4.51 2.52 4.77
C VAL A 63 -4.53 1.34 3.80
N TYR A 64 -4.51 0.13 4.33
CA TYR A 64 -4.62 -1.10 3.53
C TYR A 64 -5.99 -1.74 3.73
N HIS A 65 -6.79 -1.82 2.66
CA HIS A 65 -8.04 -2.56 2.65
C HIS A 65 -7.85 -3.88 1.90
N PHE A 66 -7.72 -5.01 2.60
CA PHE A 66 -7.57 -6.32 1.95
C PHE A 66 -8.28 -7.44 2.73
N PRO A 67 -8.74 -8.49 2.05
CA PRO A 67 -9.21 -9.70 2.70
C PRO A 67 -8.03 -10.53 3.20
N VAL A 68 -8.18 -11.20 4.35
CA VAL A 68 -7.18 -12.17 4.83
C VAL A 68 -7.34 -13.46 4.05
N TRP A 69 -6.35 -13.81 3.23
CA TRP A 69 -6.29 -15.07 2.49
C TRP A 69 -5.18 -15.94 3.05
N TRP A 70 -5.53 -17.14 3.52
CA TRP A 70 -4.59 -18.08 4.13
C TRP A 70 -3.68 -17.43 5.18
N PHE A 71 -4.30 -16.69 6.11
CA PHE A 71 -3.64 -15.98 7.21
C PHE A 71 -2.67 -14.86 6.78
N GLN A 72 -2.78 -14.36 5.55
CA GLN A 72 -1.89 -13.36 4.96
C GLN A 72 -2.64 -12.39 4.03
N VAL A 73 -1.90 -11.43 3.45
CA VAL A 73 -2.36 -10.60 2.33
C VAL A 73 -2.56 -11.43 1.06
N PRO A 74 -3.45 -11.02 0.12
CA PRO A 74 -3.55 -11.66 -1.19
C PRO A 74 -2.25 -11.59 -1.99
N ASN A 75 -2.01 -12.55 -2.89
CA ASN A 75 -0.74 -12.67 -3.60
C ASN A 75 -0.40 -11.42 -4.44
N ARG A 76 -1.40 -10.75 -5.03
CA ARG A 76 -1.17 -9.56 -5.84
C ARG A 76 -0.86 -8.34 -4.98
N LEU A 77 -1.40 -8.26 -3.75
CA LEU A 77 -0.97 -7.26 -2.78
C LEU A 77 0.46 -7.53 -2.32
N LYS A 78 0.83 -8.80 -2.10
CA LYS A 78 2.21 -9.16 -1.75
C LYS A 78 3.19 -8.80 -2.87
N LEU A 79 2.82 -9.06 -4.14
CA LEU A 79 3.61 -8.65 -5.31
C LEU A 79 3.79 -7.13 -5.35
N TYR A 80 2.70 -6.37 -5.18
CA TYR A 80 2.74 -4.91 -5.11
C TYR A 80 3.71 -4.44 -4.01
N ILE A 81 3.62 -4.99 -2.81
CA ILE A 81 4.53 -4.64 -1.70
C ILE A 81 5.98 -4.95 -2.08
N ASP A 82 6.25 -6.13 -2.64
CA ASP A 82 7.60 -6.55 -3.01
C ASP A 82 8.21 -5.64 -4.08
N GLU A 83 7.47 -5.31 -5.13
CA GLU A 83 7.97 -4.47 -6.22
C GLU A 83 8.12 -3.00 -5.79
N VAL A 84 7.11 -2.43 -5.12
CA VAL A 84 7.11 -1.02 -4.72
C VAL A 84 8.14 -0.76 -3.63
N PHE A 85 8.25 -1.62 -2.61
CA PHE A 85 9.23 -1.39 -1.55
C PHE A 85 10.64 -1.65 -2.08
N THR A 86 10.84 -2.61 -2.97
CA THR A 86 12.15 -2.78 -3.64
C THR A 86 12.52 -1.54 -4.44
N ALA A 87 11.58 -0.97 -5.21
CA ALA A 87 11.79 0.30 -5.93
C ALA A 87 12.02 1.51 -4.99
N GLY A 88 11.50 1.43 -3.76
CA GLY A 88 11.70 2.43 -2.71
C GLY A 88 13.08 2.44 -2.05
N HIS A 89 13.93 1.44 -2.32
CA HIS A 89 15.29 1.37 -1.80
C HIS A 89 16.15 2.51 -2.36
N ASN A 90 16.73 3.32 -1.47
CA ASN A 90 17.40 4.58 -1.80
C ASN A 90 16.54 5.57 -2.60
N ASN A 91 15.21 5.41 -2.52
CA ASN A 91 14.24 6.26 -3.20
C ASN A 91 13.13 6.70 -2.24
N GLY A 92 13.51 7.20 -1.06
CA GLY A 92 12.60 7.85 -0.12
C GLY A 92 11.81 6.95 0.81
N ILE A 93 11.72 5.63 0.58
CA ILE A 93 11.05 4.71 1.53
C ILE A 93 12.04 4.20 2.58
N TYR A 94 13.16 3.62 2.14
CA TYR A 94 14.22 3.18 3.06
C TYR A 94 15.59 3.20 2.38
N LYS A 95 16.64 3.26 3.22
CA LYS A 95 18.04 3.18 2.79
C LYS A 95 18.70 1.84 3.13
N SER A 96 18.31 1.27 4.27
CA SER A 96 18.84 0.02 4.80
C SER A 96 17.94 -0.42 5.96
N ASP A 97 18.16 -1.63 6.46
CA ASP A 97 17.56 -2.15 7.69
C ASP A 97 18.17 -1.56 9.00
N GLY A 98 19.06 -0.57 8.88
CA GLY A 98 19.71 0.10 10.02
C GLY A 98 21.02 -0.54 10.47
N ARG A 99 21.35 -1.73 9.97
CA ARG A 99 22.61 -2.42 10.30
C ARG A 99 23.75 -1.87 9.45
N SER A 100 24.95 -1.83 10.04
CA SER A 100 26.17 -1.49 9.30
C SER A 100 27.35 -2.35 9.77
N ARG A 101 28.43 -2.46 8.98
CA ARG A 101 29.67 -3.12 9.44
C ARG A 101 30.22 -2.54 10.75
N LYS A 102 29.95 -1.26 11.02
CA LYS A 102 30.36 -0.59 12.26
C LYS A 102 29.39 -0.85 13.42
N ASN A 103 28.17 -1.30 13.13
CA ASN A 103 27.15 -1.53 14.14
C ASN A 103 26.24 -2.71 13.76
N PRO A 104 26.75 -3.96 13.84
CA PRO A 104 26.03 -5.15 13.40
C PRO A 104 24.92 -5.60 14.36
N ALA A 105 24.87 -5.07 15.60
CA ALA A 105 24.01 -5.54 16.68
C ALA A 105 22.76 -4.69 16.94
N ILE A 106 22.55 -3.58 16.23
CA ILE A 106 21.30 -2.82 16.36
C ILE A 106 20.18 -3.60 15.65
N ASN A 107 19.19 -4.00 16.45
CA ASN A 107 17.78 -4.20 16.10
C ASN A 107 16.95 -3.63 17.26
#